data_AF-A0A957DN46-F1
#
_entry.id   AF-A0A957DN46-F1
#
_cell.length_a   1.000
_cell.length_b   1.000
_cell.length_c   1.000
_cell.angle_alpha   90.00
_cell.angle_beta   90.00
_cell.angle_gamma   90.00
#
_symmetry.space_group_name_H-M   'P 1'
#
loop_
_entity.id
_entity.type
_entity.pdbx_description
1 polymer ?
#
loop_
_entity_poly.entity_id
_entity_poly.type
_entity_poly.pdbx_seq_one_letter_code
_entity_poly.pdbx_strand_id
1 'polypeptide(L)'
;MTEIAEKVGALALTFDDVLLTPGYSEVLPANVDLKTRLAGNLFLNIPLLSAAMDTVTEARLAIGLARLGGIGVIHRNLSPEEQAEEVDKVKRSEAGMIVDPVTLRPDNTLADAEALMSRYHISGVPITDVDGKLVGILTNRDIRFVTPGPQPVSEFMTSDRLITAQVGTTLDEAKEILHRHRIEKLPLVDEAGYLKGLITVKDIQKKVNYPMQASDENGRLLCAAAIGVGDSGLARLDLLVKAGVDVAVIDTAHGHTALVL
;
A
#
# COMPACT_ATOMS: atom_id res chain seq x y z
N MET A 1 10.56 -9.14 50.13
CA MET A 1 11.09 -10.13 49.17
C MET A 1 10.10 -11.28 48.95
N THR A 2 9.49 -11.83 49.99
CA THR A 2 8.59 -13.00 49.92
C THR A 2 7.27 -12.77 49.17
N GLU A 3 6.64 -11.60 49.34
CA GLU A 3 5.31 -11.32 48.79
C GLU A 3 5.29 -10.99 47.28
N ILE A 4 6.42 -10.49 46.75
CA ILE A 4 6.60 -10.23 45.31
C ILE A 4 6.88 -11.56 44.60
N ALA A 5 7.76 -12.40 45.16
CA ALA A 5 8.08 -13.70 44.59
C ALA A 5 6.85 -14.63 44.47
N GLU A 6 5.90 -14.55 45.41
CA GLU A 6 4.62 -15.27 45.33
C GLU A 6 3.71 -14.79 44.17
N LYS A 7 3.86 -13.54 43.71
CA LYS A 7 2.99 -12.94 42.67
C LYS A 7 3.59 -12.94 41.25
N VAL A 8 4.91 -12.82 41.11
CA VAL A 8 5.60 -12.70 39.80
C VAL A 8 6.50 -13.89 39.43
N GLY A 9 6.60 -14.88 40.31
CA GLY A 9 7.53 -16.01 40.14
C GLY A 9 8.92 -15.70 40.70
N ALA A 10 9.64 -16.76 41.11
CA ALA A 10 10.93 -16.65 41.78
C ALA A 10 12.12 -16.40 40.82
N LEU A 11 11.91 -16.55 39.51
CA LEU A 11 12.95 -16.47 38.48
C LEU A 11 12.45 -15.64 37.31
N ALA A 12 13.26 -14.67 36.89
CA ALA A 12 13.08 -13.89 35.66
C ALA A 12 14.32 -14.10 34.78
N LEU A 13 14.10 -14.31 33.49
CA LEU A 13 15.16 -14.54 32.50
C LEU A 13 15.03 -13.51 31.38
N THR A 14 16.16 -13.03 30.87
CA THR A 14 16.28 -12.24 29.64
C THR A 14 16.98 -13.02 28.54
N PHE A 15 17.18 -12.41 27.36
CA PHE A 15 17.77 -13.06 26.19
C PHE A 15 19.19 -13.60 26.47
N ASP A 16 20.02 -12.86 27.20
CA ASP A 16 21.42 -13.24 27.48
C ASP A 16 21.56 -14.35 28.53
N ASP A 17 20.49 -14.68 29.25
CA ASP A 17 20.52 -15.72 30.28
C ASP A 17 20.39 -17.13 29.70
N VAL A 18 20.01 -17.28 28.42
CA VAL A 18 19.66 -18.56 27.81
C VAL A 18 20.26 -18.73 26.41
N LEU A 19 20.42 -20.00 26.01
CA LEU A 19 20.84 -20.38 24.67
C LEU A 19 19.90 -21.47 24.12
N LEU A 20 19.72 -21.48 22.80
CA LEU A 20 18.99 -22.56 22.13
C LEU A 20 19.88 -23.81 22.02
N THR A 21 19.36 -24.95 22.45
CA THR A 21 20.06 -26.25 22.29
C THR A 21 19.87 -26.74 20.86
N PRO A 22 20.95 -27.01 20.09
CA PRO A 22 20.83 -27.52 18.72
C PRO A 22 20.15 -28.89 18.68
N GLY A 23 19.30 -29.11 17.67
CA GLY A 23 18.68 -30.39 17.36
C GLY A 23 19.06 -30.89 15.96
N TYR A 24 18.73 -32.15 15.66
CA TYR A 24 18.86 -32.69 14.30
C TYR A 24 17.93 -31.95 13.33
N SER A 25 18.41 -31.62 12.13
CA SER A 25 17.63 -30.94 11.08
C SER A 25 17.98 -31.50 9.70
N GLU A 26 16.97 -31.76 8.90
CA GLU A 26 17.09 -32.04 7.45
C GLU A 26 16.80 -30.80 6.60
N VAL A 27 16.37 -29.70 7.24
CA VAL A 27 16.02 -28.45 6.56
C VAL A 27 17.25 -27.56 6.43
N LEU A 28 17.52 -27.12 5.21
CA LEU A 28 18.55 -26.12 4.94
C LEU A 28 18.04 -24.72 5.34
N PRO A 29 18.90 -23.84 5.90
CA PRO A 29 18.49 -22.49 6.32
C PRO A 29 17.78 -21.67 5.24
N ALA A 30 18.17 -21.81 3.97
CA ALA A 30 17.55 -21.11 2.85
C ALA A 30 16.11 -21.56 2.52
N ASN A 31 15.69 -22.71 3.05
CA ASN A 31 14.37 -23.31 2.81
C ASN A 31 13.43 -23.15 4.03
N VAL A 32 13.86 -22.43 5.07
CA VAL A 32 13.02 -22.19 6.25
C VAL A 32 11.93 -21.19 5.90
N ASP A 33 10.68 -21.53 6.20
CA ASP A 33 9.56 -20.60 6.10
C ASP A 33 9.52 -19.69 7.33
N LEU A 34 9.63 -18.38 7.09
CA LEU A 34 9.59 -17.34 8.11
C LEU A 34 8.19 -16.71 8.28
N LYS A 35 7.20 -17.21 7.54
CA LYS A 35 5.83 -16.70 7.58
C LYS A 35 5.28 -16.79 9.00
N THR A 36 4.73 -15.67 9.47
CA THR A 36 4.15 -15.57 10.81
C THR A 36 2.79 -14.89 10.77
N ARG A 37 1.95 -15.21 11.76
CA ARG A 37 0.65 -14.58 11.94
C ARG A 37 0.82 -13.40 12.89
N LEU A 38 0.44 -12.20 12.44
CA LEU A 38 0.49 -11.00 13.28
C LEU A 38 -0.76 -10.86 14.14
N ALA A 39 -1.93 -10.77 13.50
CA ALA A 39 -3.23 -10.58 14.15
C ALA A 39 -4.35 -11.04 13.24
N GLY A 40 -5.42 -11.63 13.79
CA GLY A 40 -6.58 -12.05 12.98
C GLY A 40 -6.15 -12.93 11.80
N ASN A 41 -6.53 -12.61 10.56
CA ASN A 41 -6.11 -13.34 9.37
C ASN A 41 -4.92 -12.69 8.64
N LEU A 42 -4.20 -11.78 9.29
CA LEU A 42 -3.07 -11.06 8.71
C LEU A 42 -1.76 -11.82 8.97
N PHE A 43 -1.04 -12.08 7.89
CA PHE A 43 0.25 -12.78 7.89
C PHE A 43 1.35 -11.88 7.34
N LEU A 44 2.55 -12.01 7.92
CA LEU A 44 3.78 -11.43 7.41
C LEU A 44 4.64 -12.54 6.83
N ASN A 45 5.44 -12.22 5.82
CA ASN A 45 6.36 -13.17 5.19
C ASN A 45 7.71 -13.24 5.93
N ILE A 46 8.01 -12.24 6.76
CA ILE A 46 9.09 -12.26 7.76
C ILE A 46 8.57 -11.74 9.10
N PRO A 47 9.08 -12.23 10.25
CA PRO A 47 8.60 -11.85 11.57
C PRO A 47 9.20 -10.51 12.04
N LEU A 48 9.16 -9.49 11.20
CA LEU A 48 9.74 -8.17 11.48
C LEU A 48 8.69 -7.06 11.39
N LEU A 49 8.66 -6.25 12.45
CA LEU A 49 7.85 -5.05 12.55
C LEU A 49 8.74 -3.89 12.97
N SER A 50 8.55 -2.71 12.41
CA SER A 50 9.27 -1.51 12.86
C SER A 50 8.53 -0.81 13.98
N ALA A 51 9.28 -0.25 14.93
CA ALA A 51 8.73 0.44 16.09
C ALA A 51 7.96 1.73 15.69
N ALA A 52 6.88 2.02 16.39
CA ALA A 52 6.03 3.20 16.18
C ALA A 52 6.65 4.48 16.76
N MET A 53 7.86 4.83 16.31
CA MET A 53 8.63 5.98 16.78
C MET A 53 8.87 6.96 15.63
N ASP A 54 8.82 8.26 15.93
CA ASP A 54 9.04 9.35 14.96
C ASP A 54 10.42 9.28 14.26
N THR A 55 11.43 8.86 15.01
CA THR A 55 12.79 8.65 14.49
C THR A 55 12.97 7.37 13.69
N VAL A 56 11.94 6.52 13.60
CA VAL A 56 12.03 5.20 12.98
C VAL A 56 11.07 5.07 11.80
N THR A 57 9.76 5.19 12.01
CA THR A 57 8.78 4.68 11.04
C THR A 57 7.80 5.74 10.54
N GLU A 58 8.08 6.27 9.36
CA GLU A 58 7.14 6.95 8.47
C GLU A 58 6.94 6.12 7.18
N ALA A 59 6.19 6.63 6.20
CA ALA A 59 5.82 5.89 4.99
C ALA A 59 7.03 5.29 4.27
N ARG A 60 8.17 6.00 4.24
CA ARG A 60 9.39 5.51 3.57
C ARG A 60 9.88 4.18 4.16
N LEU A 61 9.96 4.06 5.48
CA LEU A 61 10.38 2.81 6.13
C LEU A 61 9.27 1.76 6.01
N ALA A 62 8.01 2.15 6.22
CA ALA A 62 6.89 1.22 6.14
C ALA A 62 6.80 0.55 4.75
N ILE A 63 6.95 1.32 3.67
CA ILE A 63 7.01 0.82 2.29
C ILE A 63 8.19 -0.15 2.12
N GLY A 64 9.39 0.25 2.57
CA GLY A 64 10.59 -0.58 2.44
C GLY A 64 10.47 -1.91 3.18
N LEU A 65 9.95 -1.89 4.41
CA LEU A 65 9.78 -3.09 5.22
C LEU A 65 8.67 -4.01 4.69
N ALA A 66 7.55 -3.42 4.25
CA ALA A 66 6.46 -4.19 3.63
C ALA A 66 6.92 -4.90 2.34
N ARG A 67 7.74 -4.25 1.50
CA ARG A 67 8.37 -4.89 0.34
C ARG A 67 9.23 -6.11 0.68
N LEU A 68 9.92 -6.07 1.82
CA LEU A 68 10.74 -7.18 2.29
C LEU A 68 9.92 -8.27 3.00
N GLY A 69 8.63 -8.02 3.26
CA GLY A 69 7.70 -8.99 3.85
C GLY A 69 7.35 -8.74 5.31
N GLY A 70 7.85 -7.67 5.91
CA GLY A 70 7.48 -7.23 7.26
C GLY A 70 6.32 -6.23 7.21
N ILE A 71 6.17 -5.42 8.25
CA ILE A 71 5.20 -4.32 8.28
C ILE A 71 5.74 -3.14 9.10
N GLY A 72 5.53 -1.92 8.61
CA GLY A 72 5.85 -0.72 9.38
C GLY A 72 4.68 -0.22 10.19
N VAL A 73 4.93 0.20 11.44
CA VAL A 73 3.94 0.86 12.30
C VAL A 73 4.18 2.37 12.30
N ILE A 74 3.34 3.14 11.61
CA ILE A 74 3.42 4.61 11.57
C ILE A 74 3.18 5.18 12.97
N HIS A 75 4.12 5.98 13.48
CA HIS A 75 4.02 6.60 14.81
C HIS A 75 2.86 7.61 14.89
N ARG A 76 2.44 7.94 16.12
CA ARG A 76 1.32 8.87 16.39
C ARG A 76 1.74 10.30 16.74
N ASN A 77 3.03 10.61 16.66
CA ASN A 77 3.59 11.97 16.86
C ASN A 77 3.39 12.85 15.61
N LEU A 78 2.19 12.80 15.06
CA LEU A 78 1.69 13.52 13.88
C LEU A 78 0.25 13.95 14.19
N SER A 79 -0.28 14.95 13.48
CA SER A 79 -1.73 15.15 13.48
C SER A 79 -2.44 13.88 12.95
N PRO A 80 -3.70 13.63 13.33
CA PRO A 80 -4.47 12.51 12.79
C PRO A 80 -4.50 12.50 11.25
N GLU A 81 -4.58 13.68 10.65
CA GLU A 81 -4.62 13.88 9.20
C GLU A 81 -3.28 13.54 8.54
N GLU A 82 -2.16 14.03 9.07
CA GLU A 82 -0.81 13.72 8.57
C GLU A 82 -0.50 12.22 8.70
N GLN A 83 -0.89 11.59 9.80
CA GLN A 83 -0.70 10.16 9.98
C GLN A 83 -1.51 9.34 8.96
N ALA A 84 -2.76 9.76 8.69
CA ALA A 84 -3.57 9.15 7.64
C ALA A 84 -2.97 9.35 6.24
N GLU A 85 -2.34 10.50 5.98
CA GLU A 85 -1.62 10.75 4.73
C GLU A 85 -0.40 9.82 4.59
N GLU A 86 0.35 9.57 5.67
CA GLU A 86 1.44 8.60 5.66
C GLU A 86 0.94 7.17 5.37
N VAL A 87 -0.19 6.76 5.97
CA VAL A 87 -0.83 5.48 5.64
C VAL A 87 -1.23 5.43 4.16
N ASP A 88 -1.89 6.47 3.65
CA ASP A 88 -2.31 6.55 2.25
C ASP A 88 -1.12 6.45 1.29
N LYS A 89 0.02 7.09 1.60
CA LYS A 89 1.28 6.94 0.85
C LYS A 89 1.76 5.49 0.79
N VAL A 90 1.67 4.74 1.90
CA VAL A 90 2.03 3.32 1.93
C VAL A 90 1.07 2.50 1.06
N LYS A 91 -0.23 2.66 1.27
CA LYS A 91 -1.27 1.88 0.57
C LYS A 91 -1.31 2.16 -0.94
N ARG A 92 -0.91 3.37 -1.38
CA ARG A 92 -0.78 3.74 -2.80
C ARG A 92 0.58 3.45 -3.40
N SER A 93 1.58 3.10 -2.59
CA SER A 93 2.95 2.90 -3.07
C SER A 93 3.00 1.80 -4.13
N GLU A 94 2.25 0.73 -3.91
CA GLU A 94 2.12 -0.40 -4.83
C GLU A 94 0.68 -0.90 -4.76
N ALA A 95 0.10 -1.18 -5.93
CA ALA A 95 -1.17 -1.87 -6.03
C ALA A 95 -1.03 -2.87 -7.17
N GLY A 96 -1.44 -4.12 -6.97
CA GLY A 96 -1.54 -5.08 -8.08
C GLY A 96 -2.51 -4.56 -9.15
N MET A 97 -3.59 -3.92 -8.71
CA MET A 97 -4.56 -3.20 -9.52
C MET A 97 -4.91 -1.89 -8.80
N ILE A 98 -4.80 -0.76 -9.48
CA ILE A 98 -5.31 0.51 -8.95
C ILE A 98 -6.82 0.49 -9.13
N VAL A 99 -7.55 0.43 -8.02
CA VAL A 99 -9.02 0.53 -7.97
C VAL A 99 -9.40 2.01 -7.96
N ASP A 100 -10.39 2.39 -8.77
CA ASP A 100 -10.88 3.77 -8.90
C ASP A 100 -9.74 4.78 -9.22
N PRO A 101 -9.06 4.62 -10.36
CA PRO A 101 -7.96 5.50 -10.75
C PRO A 101 -8.48 6.92 -10.96
N VAL A 102 -7.66 7.90 -10.57
CA VAL A 102 -7.97 9.31 -10.83
C VAL A 102 -8.10 9.54 -12.34
N THR A 103 -9.20 10.15 -12.76
CA THR A 103 -9.52 10.39 -14.18
C THR A 103 -9.64 11.87 -14.50
N LEU A 104 -9.55 12.19 -15.79
CA LEU A 104 -9.92 13.49 -16.33
C LEU A 104 -10.99 13.33 -17.40
N ARG A 105 -11.65 14.43 -17.74
CA ARG A 105 -12.60 14.50 -18.84
C ARG A 105 -11.92 15.02 -20.11
N PRO A 106 -12.47 14.73 -21.30
CA PRO A 106 -11.89 15.19 -22.57
C PRO A 106 -11.73 16.71 -22.67
N ASP A 107 -12.61 17.46 -22.01
CA ASP A 107 -12.67 18.92 -21.98
C ASP A 107 -11.77 19.57 -20.91
N ASN A 108 -11.15 18.78 -20.01
CA ASN A 108 -10.13 19.31 -19.12
C ASN A 108 -8.92 19.82 -19.89
N THR A 109 -8.19 20.76 -19.31
CA THR A 109 -7.03 21.37 -19.95
C THR A 109 -5.76 20.55 -19.72
N LEU A 110 -4.75 20.72 -20.57
CA LEU A 110 -3.42 20.16 -20.32
C LEU A 110 -2.79 20.66 -19.01
N ALA A 111 -3.10 21.90 -18.60
CA ALA A 111 -2.67 22.42 -17.31
C ALA A 111 -3.29 21.62 -16.13
N ASP A 112 -4.58 21.27 -16.23
CA ASP A 112 -5.23 20.41 -15.22
C ASP A 112 -4.56 19.02 -15.18
N ALA A 113 -4.27 18.46 -16.36
CA ALA A 113 -3.61 17.16 -16.46
C ALA A 113 -2.22 17.16 -15.83
N GLU A 114 -1.40 18.16 -16.11
CA GLU A 114 -0.07 18.26 -15.53
C GLU A 114 -0.11 18.51 -14.01
N ALA A 115 -1.00 19.37 -13.54
CA ALA A 115 -1.19 19.61 -12.11
C ALA A 115 -1.58 18.31 -11.38
N LEU A 116 -2.48 17.53 -11.97
CA LEU A 116 -2.92 16.24 -11.42
C LEU A 116 -1.79 15.20 -11.44
N MET A 117 -1.09 15.06 -12.57
CA MET A 117 0.03 14.14 -12.71
C MET A 117 1.18 14.48 -11.75
N SER A 118 1.47 15.77 -11.55
CA SER A 118 2.47 16.27 -10.60
C SER A 118 2.06 15.99 -9.16
N ARG A 119 0.81 16.33 -8.79
CA ARG A 119 0.27 16.13 -7.44
C ARG A 119 0.27 14.67 -7.00
N TYR A 120 -0.08 13.75 -7.89
CA TYR A 120 -0.17 12.32 -7.58
C TYR A 120 1.06 11.51 -8.03
N HIS A 121 2.07 12.17 -8.62
CA HIS A 121 3.27 11.54 -9.17
C HIS A 121 2.97 10.37 -10.13
N ILE A 122 1.93 10.52 -10.95
CA ILE A 122 1.50 9.51 -11.93
C ILE A 122 1.91 9.91 -13.34
N SER A 123 2.32 8.94 -14.16
CA SER A 123 2.80 9.17 -15.53
C SER A 123 1.71 8.96 -16.60
N GLY A 124 0.45 8.84 -16.20
CA GLY A 124 -0.67 8.77 -17.13
C GLY A 124 -2.01 8.64 -16.41
N VAL A 125 -3.04 9.11 -17.08
CA VAL A 125 -4.37 9.39 -16.54
C VAL A 125 -5.40 8.84 -17.52
N PRO A 126 -6.29 7.93 -17.08
CA PRO A 126 -7.43 7.52 -17.89
C PRO A 126 -8.39 8.70 -18.11
N ILE A 127 -8.95 8.79 -19.31
CA ILE A 127 -9.92 9.82 -19.69
C ILE A 127 -11.29 9.20 -19.80
N THR A 128 -12.26 9.76 -19.08
CA THR A 128 -13.62 9.23 -18.97
C THR A 128 -14.66 10.27 -19.38
N ASP A 129 -15.79 9.82 -19.91
CA ASP A 129 -16.95 10.70 -20.14
C ASP A 129 -17.68 11.03 -18.82
N VAL A 130 -18.79 11.76 -18.91
CA VAL A 130 -19.62 12.14 -17.75
C VAL A 130 -20.20 10.95 -17.00
N ASP A 131 -20.40 9.83 -17.69
CA ASP A 131 -20.98 8.61 -17.14
C ASP A 131 -19.91 7.67 -16.57
N GLY A 132 -18.62 7.98 -16.76
CA GLY A 132 -17.48 7.19 -16.31
C GLY A 132 -17.00 6.15 -17.34
N LYS A 133 -17.46 6.23 -18.58
CA LYS A 133 -17.01 5.34 -19.65
C LYS A 133 -15.61 5.74 -20.10
N LEU A 134 -14.73 4.76 -20.30
CA LEU A 134 -13.37 5.03 -20.77
C LEU A 134 -13.40 5.49 -22.24
N VAL A 135 -12.91 6.70 -22.49
CA VAL A 135 -12.84 7.30 -23.84
C VAL A 135 -11.42 7.59 -24.31
N GLY A 136 -10.44 7.52 -23.42
CA GLY A 136 -9.04 7.73 -23.78
C GLY A 136 -8.07 7.43 -22.64
N ILE A 137 -6.78 7.54 -22.94
CA ILE A 137 -5.72 7.61 -21.94
C ILE A 137 -4.72 8.68 -22.35
N LEU A 138 -4.33 9.52 -21.39
CA LEU A 138 -3.26 10.50 -21.56
C LEU A 138 -2.02 10.01 -20.80
N THR A 139 -0.87 10.03 -21.44
CA THR A 139 0.40 9.62 -20.81
C THR A 139 1.44 10.72 -20.88
N ASN A 140 2.47 10.62 -20.04
CA ASN A 140 3.60 11.55 -20.06
C ASN A 140 4.36 11.55 -21.40
N ARG A 141 4.16 10.55 -22.27
CA ARG A 141 4.74 10.53 -23.61
C ARG A 141 4.01 11.49 -24.55
N ASP A 142 2.70 11.65 -24.37
CA ASP A 142 1.84 12.41 -25.27
C ASP A 142 2.02 13.92 -25.08
N ILE A 143 2.34 14.33 -23.85
CA ILE A 143 2.51 15.75 -23.47
C ILE A 143 3.98 16.18 -23.30
N ARG A 144 4.96 15.28 -23.50
CA ARG A 144 6.39 15.51 -23.20
C ARG A 144 6.98 16.77 -23.83
N PHE A 145 6.50 17.13 -25.01
CA PHE A 145 7.00 18.26 -25.81
C PHE A 145 5.96 19.36 -25.99
N VAL A 146 4.91 19.35 -25.17
CA VAL A 146 3.79 20.27 -25.25
C VAL A 146 3.88 21.22 -24.07
N THR A 147 3.80 22.52 -24.35
CA THR A 147 3.70 23.52 -23.27
C THR A 147 2.31 23.39 -22.62
N PRO A 148 2.24 23.21 -21.29
CA PRO A 148 0.99 23.19 -20.56
C PRO A 148 0.19 24.46 -20.81
N GLY A 149 -1.10 24.32 -21.11
CA GLY A 149 -1.95 25.42 -21.52
C GLY A 149 -3.42 25.06 -21.55
N PRO A 150 -4.29 25.96 -22.07
CA PRO A 150 -5.73 25.79 -22.06
C PRO A 150 -6.26 24.78 -23.11
N GLN A 151 -5.38 24.16 -23.90
CA GLN A 151 -5.79 23.18 -24.89
C GLN A 151 -6.42 21.95 -24.20
N PRO A 152 -7.50 21.39 -24.78
CA PRO A 152 -8.20 20.27 -24.19
C PRO A 152 -7.38 18.98 -24.28
N VAL A 153 -7.50 18.13 -23.26
CA VAL A 153 -6.85 16.81 -23.19
C VAL A 153 -7.23 15.92 -24.37
N SER A 154 -8.45 16.09 -24.91
CA SER A 154 -8.92 15.34 -26.08
C SER A 154 -8.02 15.45 -27.32
N GLU A 155 -7.26 16.53 -27.46
CA GLU A 155 -6.35 16.73 -28.61
C GLU A 155 -5.06 15.91 -28.50
N PHE A 156 -4.71 15.45 -27.30
CA PHE A 156 -3.44 14.78 -27.00
C PHE A 156 -3.60 13.34 -26.50
N MET A 157 -4.78 12.98 -26.00
CA MET A 157 -5.04 11.62 -25.51
C MET A 157 -5.03 10.59 -26.64
N THR A 158 -4.67 9.35 -26.31
CA THR A 158 -4.93 8.22 -27.20
C THR A 158 -6.38 7.79 -27.02
N SER A 159 -7.19 7.86 -28.08
CA SER A 159 -8.61 7.46 -28.09
C SER A 159 -8.87 6.27 -29.02
N ASP A 160 -8.13 6.16 -30.13
CA ASP A 160 -8.27 5.07 -31.08
C ASP A 160 -7.50 3.81 -30.65
N ARG A 161 -8.13 2.64 -30.77
CA ARG A 161 -7.55 1.32 -30.45
C ARG A 161 -7.01 1.24 -29.01
N LEU A 162 -7.77 1.76 -28.05
CA LEU A 162 -7.51 1.56 -26.63
C LEU A 162 -7.43 0.07 -26.33
N ILE A 163 -6.27 -0.35 -25.82
CA ILE A 163 -6.08 -1.70 -25.31
C ILE A 163 -6.56 -1.69 -23.87
N THR A 164 -7.60 -2.45 -23.60
CA THR A 164 -8.20 -2.61 -22.27
C THR A 164 -8.23 -4.08 -21.89
N ALA A 165 -8.42 -4.35 -20.61
CA ALA A 165 -8.67 -5.68 -20.08
C ALA A 165 -9.95 -5.68 -19.23
N GLN A 166 -10.54 -6.85 -19.02
CA GLN A 166 -11.74 -6.99 -18.20
C GLN A 166 -11.39 -6.98 -16.70
N VAL A 167 -12.31 -6.53 -15.85
CA VAL A 167 -12.16 -6.71 -14.40
C VAL A 167 -11.99 -8.19 -14.08
N GLY A 168 -11.04 -8.51 -13.20
CA GLY A 168 -10.67 -9.89 -12.86
C GLY A 168 -9.50 -10.45 -13.67
N THR A 169 -8.98 -9.71 -14.66
CA THR A 169 -7.73 -10.05 -15.37
C THR A 169 -6.60 -10.22 -14.35
N THR A 170 -5.91 -11.35 -14.44
CA THR A 170 -4.79 -11.66 -13.53
C THR A 170 -3.56 -10.81 -13.85
N LEU A 171 -2.64 -10.67 -12.91
CA LEU A 171 -1.39 -9.95 -13.15
C LEU A 171 -0.53 -10.58 -14.24
N ASP A 172 -0.58 -11.91 -14.40
CA ASP A 172 0.17 -12.61 -15.44
C ASP A 172 -0.44 -12.37 -16.83
N GLU A 173 -1.77 -12.42 -16.95
CA GLU A 173 -2.47 -12.04 -18.18
C GLU A 173 -2.21 -10.56 -18.54
N ALA A 174 -2.29 -9.67 -17.55
CA ALA A 174 -1.99 -8.26 -17.75
C ALA A 174 -0.55 -8.05 -18.24
N LYS A 175 0.42 -8.79 -17.70
CA LYS A 175 1.82 -8.77 -18.15
C LYS A 175 1.95 -9.19 -19.61
N GLU A 176 1.23 -10.23 -20.05
CA GLU A 176 1.23 -10.65 -21.46
C GLU A 176 0.63 -9.59 -22.38
N ILE A 177 -0.49 -8.97 -21.99
CA ILE A 177 -1.15 -7.91 -22.76
C ILE A 177 -0.22 -6.69 -22.90
N LEU A 178 0.33 -6.21 -21.79
CA LEU A 178 1.26 -5.08 -21.76
C LEU A 178 2.48 -5.34 -22.66
N HIS A 179 3.05 -6.56 -22.59
CA HIS A 179 4.18 -6.95 -23.44
C HIS A 179 3.79 -7.03 -24.92
N ARG A 180 2.68 -7.70 -25.25
CA ARG A 180 2.22 -7.89 -26.64
C ARG A 180 1.95 -6.57 -27.34
N HIS A 181 1.32 -5.62 -26.64
CA HIS A 181 0.94 -4.33 -27.19
C HIS A 181 2.00 -3.24 -26.95
N ARG A 182 3.09 -3.54 -26.22
CA ARG A 182 4.19 -2.62 -25.88
C ARG A 182 3.71 -1.32 -25.23
N ILE A 183 2.78 -1.47 -24.29
CA ILE A 183 2.18 -0.37 -23.52
C ILE A 183 2.56 -0.49 -22.04
N GLU A 184 2.55 0.63 -21.32
CA GLU A 184 2.96 0.69 -19.90
C GLU A 184 1.78 0.66 -18.93
N LYS A 185 0.56 0.94 -19.43
CA LYS A 185 -0.66 1.09 -18.63
C LYS A 185 -1.78 0.35 -19.33
N LEU A 186 -2.54 -0.43 -18.56
CA LEU A 186 -3.65 -1.24 -19.02
C LEU A 186 -4.90 -0.87 -18.21
N PRO A 187 -5.79 -0.04 -18.78
CA PRO A 187 -7.09 0.24 -18.17
C PRO A 187 -7.93 -1.03 -18.08
N LEU A 188 -8.60 -1.20 -16.95
CA LEU A 188 -9.54 -2.28 -16.70
C LEU A 188 -10.97 -1.74 -16.79
N VAL A 189 -11.77 -2.36 -17.62
CA VAL A 189 -13.16 -1.96 -17.87
C VAL A 189 -14.12 -3.11 -17.56
N ASP A 190 -15.38 -2.78 -17.26
CA ASP A 190 -16.46 -3.77 -17.24
C ASP A 190 -16.99 -4.08 -18.65
N GLU A 191 -18.01 -4.95 -18.73
CA GLU A 191 -18.64 -5.35 -20.00
C GLU A 191 -19.26 -4.17 -20.77
N ALA A 192 -19.66 -3.11 -20.07
CA ALA A 192 -20.26 -1.91 -20.68
C ALA A 192 -19.22 -0.84 -21.05
N GLY A 193 -17.94 -1.06 -20.72
CA GLY A 193 -16.82 -0.17 -21.03
C GLY A 193 -16.56 0.92 -19.98
N TYR A 194 -17.14 0.80 -18.78
CA TYR A 194 -16.86 1.73 -17.68
C TYR A 194 -15.52 1.38 -17.04
N LEU A 195 -14.73 2.41 -16.75
CA LEU A 195 -13.43 2.23 -16.10
C LEU A 195 -13.62 1.74 -14.66
N LYS A 196 -12.95 0.65 -14.31
CA LYS A 196 -12.97 0.05 -12.97
C LYS A 196 -11.59 -0.04 -12.33
N GLY A 197 -10.52 0.02 -13.13
CA GLY A 197 -9.17 0.03 -12.59
C GLY A 197 -8.08 0.31 -13.60
N LEU A 198 -6.83 0.27 -13.13
CA LEU A 198 -5.64 0.47 -13.95
C LEU A 198 -4.50 -0.43 -13.45
N ILE A 199 -3.87 -1.18 -14.35
CA ILE A 199 -2.64 -1.93 -14.08
C ILE A 199 -1.48 -1.24 -14.77
N THR A 200 -0.33 -1.13 -14.11
CA THR A 200 0.88 -0.54 -14.70
C THR A 200 2.05 -1.53 -14.74
N VAL A 201 2.94 -1.37 -15.72
CA VAL A 201 4.20 -2.14 -15.80
C VAL A 201 5.05 -1.94 -14.55
N LYS A 202 5.02 -0.74 -13.96
CA LYS A 202 5.78 -0.42 -12.74
C LYS A 202 5.34 -1.31 -11.57
N ASP A 203 4.04 -1.55 -11.43
CA ASP A 203 3.50 -2.39 -10.35
C ASP A 203 3.85 -3.87 -10.54
N ILE A 204 3.81 -4.36 -11.78
CA ILE A 204 4.27 -5.71 -12.12
C ILE A 204 5.77 -5.88 -11.81
N GLN A 205 6.60 -4.91 -12.20
CA GLN A 205 8.04 -4.95 -11.94
C GLN A 205 8.36 -4.98 -10.44
N LYS A 206 7.65 -4.18 -9.64
CA LYS A 206 7.82 -4.17 -8.18
C LYS A 206 7.53 -5.54 -7.57
N LYS A 207 6.43 -6.19 -7.98
CA LYS A 207 6.09 -7.53 -7.49
C LYS A 207 7.16 -8.59 -7.83
N VAL A 208 7.79 -8.46 -8.99
CA VAL A 208 8.92 -9.33 -9.38
C VAL A 208 10.16 -9.04 -8.53
N ASN A 209 10.45 -7.77 -8.26
CA ASN A 209 11.60 -7.36 -7.45
C ASN A 209 11.43 -7.70 -5.96
N TYR A 210 10.19 -7.77 -5.48
CA TYR A 210 9.83 -7.98 -4.08
C TYR A 210 8.87 -9.18 -3.93
N PRO A 211 9.34 -10.41 -4.21
CA PRO A 211 8.48 -11.60 -4.20
C PRO A 211 7.92 -11.93 -2.80
N MET A 212 8.61 -11.49 -1.74
CA MET A 212 8.19 -11.68 -0.35
C MET A 212 7.36 -10.52 0.19
N GLN A 213 6.90 -9.58 -0.64
CA GLN A 213 6.15 -8.41 -0.15
C GLN A 213 4.93 -8.81 0.69
N ALA A 214 4.73 -8.11 1.80
CA ALA A 214 3.55 -8.20 2.64
C ALA A 214 2.45 -7.33 2.01
N SER A 215 1.38 -7.96 1.54
CA SER A 215 0.29 -7.27 0.85
C SER A 215 -1.09 -7.72 1.30
N ASP A 216 -2.06 -6.82 1.16
CA ASP A 216 -3.48 -7.13 1.33
C ASP A 216 -4.04 -7.92 0.12
N GLU A 217 -5.32 -8.28 0.20
CA GLU A 217 -6.05 -9.00 -0.85
C GLU A 217 -6.10 -8.26 -2.19
N ASN A 218 -5.95 -6.93 -2.19
CA ASN A 218 -5.92 -6.09 -3.38
C ASN A 218 -4.49 -5.89 -3.92
N GLY A 219 -3.50 -6.53 -3.30
CA GLY A 219 -2.09 -6.41 -3.67
C GLY A 219 -1.46 -5.08 -3.27
N ARG A 220 -2.05 -4.35 -2.32
CA ARG A 220 -1.44 -3.14 -1.74
C ARG A 220 -0.56 -3.52 -0.56
N LEU A 221 0.52 -2.79 -0.33
CA LEU A 221 1.41 -3.05 0.80
C LEU A 221 0.65 -2.99 2.13
N LEU A 222 1.00 -3.88 3.07
CA LEU A 222 0.47 -3.84 4.42
C LEU A 222 1.05 -2.66 5.21
N CYS A 223 0.19 -2.01 6.01
CA CYS A 223 0.54 -0.86 6.83
C CYS A 223 -0.13 -0.95 8.20
N ALA A 224 0.64 -0.67 9.25
CA ALA A 224 0.14 -0.51 10.59
C ALA A 224 0.29 0.95 11.05
N ALA A 225 -0.52 1.37 12.02
CA ALA A 225 -0.40 2.70 12.62
C ALA A 225 -0.67 2.64 14.12
N ALA A 226 0.08 3.43 14.89
CA ALA A 226 -0.13 3.57 16.32
C ALA A 226 -1.29 4.53 16.61
N ILE A 227 -2.07 4.20 17.63
CA ILE A 227 -3.15 5.03 18.15
C ILE A 227 -3.03 5.18 19.66
N GLY A 228 -3.59 6.26 20.20
CA GLY A 228 -3.77 6.40 21.64
C GLY A 228 -4.99 5.62 22.14
N VAL A 229 -5.41 5.93 23.36
CA VAL A 229 -6.57 5.33 24.05
C VAL A 229 -7.71 6.33 24.17
N GLY A 230 -8.94 5.84 24.37
CA GLY A 230 -10.14 6.67 24.51
C GLY A 230 -10.62 7.31 23.20
N ASP A 231 -11.57 8.26 23.31
CA ASP A 231 -12.31 8.83 22.18
C ASP A 231 -11.40 9.50 21.13
N SER A 232 -10.31 10.14 21.57
CA SER A 232 -9.34 10.76 20.65
C SER A 232 -8.54 9.73 19.84
N GLY A 233 -8.26 8.55 20.44
CA GLY A 233 -7.66 7.42 19.75
C GLY A 233 -8.60 6.82 18.71
N LEU A 234 -9.89 6.70 19.04
CA LEU A 234 -10.92 6.20 18.13
C LEU A 234 -11.19 7.16 16.96
N ALA A 235 -11.28 8.47 17.23
CA ALA A 235 -11.44 9.47 16.16
C ALA A 235 -10.25 9.47 15.18
N ARG A 236 -9.04 9.25 15.69
CA ARG A 236 -7.84 9.05 14.84
C ARG A 236 -7.93 7.75 14.05
N LEU A 237 -8.36 6.65 14.69
CA LEU A 237 -8.56 5.36 14.02
C LEU A 237 -9.53 5.48 12.85
N ASP A 238 -10.62 6.24 12.98
CA ASP A 238 -11.58 6.45 11.88
C ASP A 238 -10.92 7.03 10.62
N LEU A 239 -9.98 7.97 10.78
CA LEU A 239 -9.22 8.55 9.67
C LEU A 239 -8.25 7.52 9.07
N LEU A 240 -7.59 6.73 9.91
CA LEU A 240 -6.65 5.69 9.48
C LEU A 240 -7.36 4.56 8.73
N VAL A 241 -8.57 4.16 9.18
CA VAL A 241 -9.41 3.18 8.50
C VAL A 241 -9.83 3.69 7.13
N LYS A 242 -10.22 4.97 7.01
CA LYS A 242 -10.50 5.60 5.71
C LYS A 242 -9.29 5.62 4.79
N ALA A 243 -8.09 5.80 5.32
CA ALA A 243 -6.84 5.71 4.57
C ALA A 243 -6.43 4.25 4.23
N GLY A 244 -7.10 3.26 4.81
CA GLY A 244 -6.86 1.84 4.53
C GLY A 244 -5.77 1.19 5.39
N VAL A 245 -5.61 1.61 6.64
CA VAL A 245 -4.72 0.92 7.61
C VAL A 245 -5.16 -0.54 7.80
N ASP A 246 -4.19 -1.46 7.88
CA ASP A 246 -4.48 -2.89 8.04
C ASP A 246 -4.42 -3.32 9.53
N VAL A 247 -3.60 -2.65 10.34
CA VAL A 247 -3.44 -2.93 11.78
C VAL A 247 -3.34 -1.64 12.58
N ALA A 248 -4.15 -1.52 13.63
CA ALA A 248 -4.00 -0.48 14.64
C ALA A 248 -3.23 -1.02 15.85
N VAL A 249 -2.25 -0.26 16.33
CA VAL A 249 -1.45 -0.60 17.52
C VAL A 249 -1.79 0.39 18.63
N ILE A 250 -2.40 -0.07 19.73
CA ILE A 250 -2.64 0.78 20.90
C ILE A 250 -1.31 1.03 21.61
N ASP A 251 -0.84 2.27 21.56
CA ASP A 251 0.45 2.68 22.08
C ASP A 251 0.30 3.37 23.45
N THR A 252 0.57 2.62 24.51
CA THR A 252 0.55 3.06 25.90
C THR A 252 1.65 2.38 26.71
N ALA A 253 2.25 3.10 27.66
CA ALA A 253 3.25 2.55 28.56
C ALA A 253 2.68 1.46 29.48
N HIS A 254 1.37 1.51 29.79
CA HIS A 254 0.69 0.50 30.60
C HIS A 254 -0.61 0.04 29.94
N GLY A 255 -0.56 -1.15 29.32
CA GLY A 255 -1.69 -1.72 28.59
C GLY A 255 -2.79 -2.32 29.47
N HIS A 256 -2.51 -2.65 30.73
CA HIS A 256 -3.49 -3.25 31.63
C HIS A 256 -4.25 -2.17 32.43
N THR A 257 -4.97 -1.30 31.73
CA THR A 257 -5.76 -0.22 32.34
C THR A 257 -7.21 -0.25 31.88
N ALA A 258 -8.12 0.26 32.70
CA ALA A 258 -9.55 0.32 32.40
C ALA A 258 -9.89 1.17 31.15
N LEU A 259 -8.97 2.02 30.69
CA LEU A 259 -9.16 2.81 29.47
C LEU A 259 -8.76 2.02 28.20
N VAL A 260 -8.03 0.92 28.35
CA VAL A 260 -7.57 0.03 27.27
C VAL A 260 -8.47 -1.21 27.14
N LEU A 261 -8.91 -1.77 28.28
CA LEU A 261 -9.77 -2.96 28.36
C LEU A 261 -11.24 -2.64 28.08
#